data_AF-A0A501Q4N7-F1
#
_entry.id   AF-A0A501Q4N7-F1
#
_cell.length_a   1.000
_cell.length_b   1.000
_cell.length_c   1.000
_cell.angle_alpha   90.00
_cell.angle_beta   90.00
_cell.angle_gamma   90.00
#
_symmetry.space_group_name_H-M   'P 1'
#
loop_
_entity.id
_entity.type
_entity.pdbx_description
1 polymer ?
#
loop_
_entity_poly.entity_id
_entity_poly.type
_entity_poly.pdbx_seq_one_letter_code
_entity_poly.pdbx_strand_id
1 'polypeptide(L)'
;MRDTNTPLFSLLKEKSELKRQIKIVKQRIDSQKNQIEIQTERAKNGLTNTLAFEQTELPKFLSELLNLEKQLEDLKIDINKTETQSNKTSQQSDKTTSELVPHNTNDKDEDGFPINALGSQICLLDGNGNIFIPLHSNFFITIQENAGIKFSPKDKLEVNFAVDTLVNILTRDFYKKLEGYSTLDLTDEYKKANNVRTKEPLKILHVQMYFDWINKWLKYFGNVFNFEFKLLFYSKYKEKIKNDILSLETGLKEINAPKSHIDFTKRWIEETEKNIELETKAKERRVEATKQIHDENANNGHQTNIIIKNDHLINLIDLSNHITKKEDCPEFDRFLMHFQENKYLIINTDYKIYSPGISYLFSTKNIKAKNLEIKEDFLLDSKPYFETFINAFKEGEKYFQDKFEVSKEILYGNNSKTFVADIHQNYYHITHSNSFIGWAGVIHSNPTLISHKIIKKYGYYSGILSRADVFISEYPNVFSDFHKCDDKEESINQPTISKPTREEDIQTIKEILKPLSGYWKRNLILNQNDFSNLIEYSLHIMKNNCLPNKTKQFPNTGTSIEFIRKTIHLVYLHLGKKNKPCFVSLIHLFKQLDKTDEKTTNSKFSAYTGNYEADVQTMITY
;
A
#
# COMPACT_ATOMS: atom_id res chain seq x y z
N MET A 1 -41.09 -3.44 -4.74
CA MET A 1 -40.31 -2.23 -4.36
C MET A 1 -40.62 -1.94 -2.91
N ARG A 2 -39.66 -2.17 -1.99
CA ARG A 2 -39.83 -1.85 -0.56
C ARG A 2 -39.39 -0.40 -0.37
N ASP A 3 -40.24 0.44 0.19
CA ASP A 3 -39.91 1.81 0.59
C ASP A 3 -38.81 1.77 1.65
N THR A 4 -37.57 1.99 1.25
CA THR A 4 -36.38 1.98 2.13
C THR A 4 -36.05 3.35 2.73
N ASN A 5 -36.97 4.32 2.67
CA ASN A 5 -36.77 5.60 3.33
C ASN A 5 -37.31 5.56 4.77
N THR A 6 -36.58 4.91 5.67
CA THR A 6 -36.84 5.08 7.10
C THR A 6 -36.43 6.52 7.48
N PRO A 7 -37.33 7.35 8.03
CA PRO A 7 -37.06 8.77 8.35
C PRO A 7 -35.81 9.02 9.21
N LEU A 8 -35.43 8.03 10.04
CA LEU A 8 -34.23 8.11 10.87
C LEU A 8 -32.93 8.11 10.04
N PHE A 9 -32.88 7.35 8.94
CA PHE A 9 -31.67 7.25 8.11
C PHE A 9 -31.37 8.58 7.40
N SER A 10 -32.40 9.28 6.91
CA SER A 10 -32.25 10.62 6.34
C SER A 10 -31.73 11.63 7.37
N LEU A 11 -32.24 11.60 8.61
CA LEU A 11 -31.80 12.49 9.68
C LEU A 11 -30.35 12.20 10.12
N LEU A 12 -29.94 10.92 10.17
CA LEU A 12 -28.55 10.55 10.48
C LEU A 12 -27.57 10.99 9.39
N LYS A 13 -27.98 10.91 8.11
CA LYS A 13 -27.19 11.41 6.98
C LYS A 13 -27.03 12.94 7.07
N GLU A 14 -28.10 13.66 7.34
CA GLU A 14 -28.09 15.13 7.50
C GLU A 14 -27.17 15.55 8.67
N LYS A 15 -27.20 14.81 9.79
CA LYS A 15 -26.32 15.03 10.95
C LYS A 15 -24.85 14.88 10.59
N SER A 16 -24.51 13.89 9.77
CA SER A 16 -23.13 13.68 9.32
C SER A 16 -22.64 14.84 8.44
N GLU A 17 -23.51 15.39 7.60
CA GLU A 17 -23.17 16.48 6.68
C GLU A 17 -23.03 17.81 7.43
N LEU A 18 -23.92 18.13 8.38
CA LEU A 18 -23.78 19.31 9.25
C LEU A 18 -22.47 19.27 10.06
N LYS A 19 -22.09 18.11 10.63
CA LYS A 19 -20.80 17.95 11.32
C LYS A 19 -19.61 18.23 10.40
N ARG A 20 -19.70 17.84 9.13
CA ARG A 20 -18.66 18.11 8.13
C ARG A 20 -18.56 19.60 7.82
N GLN A 21 -19.70 20.28 7.63
CA GLN A 21 -19.73 21.72 7.38
C GLN A 21 -19.15 22.52 8.57
N ILE A 22 -19.56 22.20 9.80
CA ILE A 22 -19.00 22.81 11.03
C ILE A 22 -17.48 22.65 11.09
N LYS A 23 -16.95 21.46 10.76
CA LYS A 23 -15.50 21.22 10.74
C LYS A 23 -14.77 22.12 9.74
N ILE A 24 -15.34 22.31 8.55
CA ILE A 24 -14.76 23.17 7.50
C ILE A 24 -14.75 24.64 7.95
N VAL A 25 -15.85 25.13 8.54
CA VAL A 25 -15.93 26.53 9.01
C VAL A 25 -14.96 26.78 10.17
N LYS A 26 -14.79 25.84 11.11
CA LYS A 26 -13.77 25.96 12.18
C LYS A 26 -12.35 26.08 11.61
N GLN A 27 -12.00 25.27 10.60
CA GLN A 27 -10.70 25.37 9.93
C GLN A 27 -10.49 26.73 9.24
N ARG A 28 -11.53 27.31 8.64
CA ARG A 28 -11.46 28.67 8.05
C ARG A 28 -11.25 29.74 9.13
N ILE A 29 -11.94 29.63 10.27
CA ILE A 29 -11.75 30.53 11.41
C ILE A 29 -10.31 30.48 11.92
N ASP A 30 -9.74 29.29 12.10
CA ASP A 30 -8.37 29.13 12.60
C ASP A 30 -7.34 29.67 11.61
N SER A 31 -7.53 29.40 10.31
CA SER A 31 -6.71 29.97 9.25
C SER A 31 -6.76 31.50 9.23
N GLN A 32 -7.95 32.09 9.39
CA GLN A 32 -8.13 33.54 9.39
C GLN A 32 -7.50 34.18 10.64
N LYS A 33 -7.61 33.53 11.81
CA LYS A 33 -6.95 34.00 13.04
C LYS A 33 -5.43 34.04 12.90
N ASN A 34 -4.84 32.99 12.33
CA ASN A 34 -3.40 32.92 12.10
C ASN A 34 -2.93 34.02 11.10
N GLN A 35 -3.69 34.27 10.04
CA GLN A 35 -3.40 35.37 9.12
C GLN A 35 -3.44 36.74 9.81
N ILE A 36 -4.48 36.99 10.62
CA ILE A 36 -4.58 38.22 11.42
C ILE A 36 -3.40 38.36 12.39
N GLU A 37 -2.94 37.28 13.02
CA GLU A 37 -1.79 37.28 13.92
C GLU A 37 -0.50 37.65 13.18
N ILE A 38 -0.22 37.00 12.06
CA ILE A 38 0.94 37.30 11.20
C ILE A 38 0.91 38.76 10.72
N GLN A 39 -0.25 39.26 10.29
CA GLN A 39 -0.39 40.66 9.88
C GLN A 39 -0.20 41.63 11.04
N THR A 40 -0.68 41.27 12.23
CA THR A 40 -0.51 42.08 13.44
C THR A 40 0.96 42.18 13.82
N GLU A 41 1.73 41.09 13.74
CA GLU A 41 3.18 41.13 13.95
C GLU A 41 3.91 41.95 12.90
N ARG A 42 3.56 41.78 11.62
CA ARG A 42 4.14 42.60 10.54
C ARG A 42 3.85 44.08 10.74
N ALA A 43 2.64 44.44 11.18
CA ALA A 43 2.27 45.82 11.47
C ALA A 43 3.05 46.39 12.67
N LYS A 44 3.20 45.60 13.75
CA LYS A 44 4.04 45.97 14.91
C LYS A 44 5.49 46.24 14.51
N ASN A 45 5.99 45.50 13.51
CA ASN A 45 7.35 45.65 12.99
C ASN A 45 7.48 46.72 11.88
N GLY A 46 6.42 47.49 11.59
CA GLY A 46 6.43 48.54 10.56
C GLY A 46 6.51 48.02 9.12
N LEU A 47 6.26 46.73 8.90
CA LEU A 47 6.37 46.07 7.60
C LEU A 47 5.09 46.17 6.76
N THR A 48 3.97 46.59 7.35
CA THR A 48 2.69 46.76 6.65
C THR A 48 1.77 47.73 7.41
N ASN A 49 0.98 48.50 6.66
CA ASN A 49 -0.03 49.43 7.19
C ASN A 49 -1.47 48.91 6.98
N THR A 50 -1.65 47.73 6.40
CA THR A 50 -2.95 47.19 5.97
C THR A 50 -3.41 46.05 6.88
N LEU A 51 -4.09 46.39 7.98
CA LEU A 51 -4.79 45.46 8.88
C LEU A 51 -6.29 45.31 8.55
N ALA A 52 -6.84 46.17 7.67
CA ALA A 52 -8.28 46.38 7.57
C ALA A 52 -9.05 45.32 6.76
N PHE A 53 -8.40 44.62 5.81
CA PHE A 53 -9.11 43.73 4.88
C PHE A 53 -9.33 42.32 5.43
N GLU A 54 -8.44 41.81 6.27
CA GLU A 54 -8.55 40.44 6.79
C GLU A 54 -9.46 40.32 8.03
N GLN A 55 -9.75 41.44 8.70
CA GLN A 55 -10.66 41.45 9.84
C GLN A 55 -12.14 41.35 9.46
N THR A 56 -12.51 41.62 8.19
CA THR A 56 -13.93 41.66 7.77
C THR A 56 -14.56 40.29 7.52
N GLU A 57 -13.75 39.25 7.26
CA GLU A 57 -14.27 37.90 6.97
C GLU A 57 -14.46 37.05 8.24
N LEU A 58 -13.68 37.31 9.30
CA LEU A 58 -13.78 36.54 10.55
C LEU A 58 -15.19 36.59 11.20
N PRO A 59 -15.88 37.75 11.27
CA PRO A 59 -17.25 37.82 11.77
C PRO A 59 -18.24 37.00 10.93
N LYS A 60 -18.04 36.92 9.61
CA LYS A 60 -18.90 36.13 8.72
C LYS A 60 -18.77 34.64 9.02
N PHE A 61 -17.55 34.13 9.15
CA PHE A 61 -17.32 32.72 9.51
C PHE A 61 -17.83 32.37 10.91
N LEU A 62 -17.69 33.29 11.88
CA LEU A 62 -18.26 33.10 13.22
C LEU A 62 -19.80 33.03 13.19
N SER A 63 -20.45 33.89 12.41
CA SER A 63 -21.90 33.85 12.22
C SER A 63 -22.36 32.57 11.50
N GLU A 64 -21.62 32.12 10.49
CA GLU A 64 -21.88 30.86 9.78
C GLU A 64 -21.78 29.66 10.72
N LEU A 65 -20.73 29.63 11.56
CA LEU A 65 -20.53 28.57 12.55
C LEU A 65 -21.70 28.49 13.55
N LEU A 66 -22.12 29.64 14.09
CA LEU A 66 -23.21 29.71 15.06
C LEU A 66 -24.54 29.20 14.47
N ASN A 67 -24.80 29.51 13.20
CA ASN A 67 -25.99 29.02 12.50
C ASN A 67 -25.95 27.49 12.29
N LEU A 68 -24.81 26.95 11.88
CA LEU A 68 -24.64 25.51 11.69
C LEU A 68 -24.72 24.72 13.00
N GLU A 69 -24.15 25.26 14.09
CA GLU A 69 -24.24 24.64 15.42
C GLU A 69 -25.69 24.62 15.94
N LYS A 70 -26.47 25.67 15.66
CA LYS A 70 -27.92 25.69 15.95
C LYS A 70 -28.69 24.62 15.16
N GLN A 71 -28.45 24.52 13.85
CA GLN A 71 -29.08 23.50 13.00
C GLN A 71 -28.76 22.08 13.47
N LEU A 72 -27.53 21.83 13.91
CA LEU A 72 -27.13 20.54 14.44
C LEU A 72 -27.87 20.20 15.75
N GLU A 73 -28.13 21.19 16.60
CA GLU A 73 -28.85 21.00 17.85
C GLU A 73 -30.34 20.70 17.60
N ASP A 74 -30.97 21.46 16.70
CA ASP A 74 -32.36 21.21 16.27
C ASP A 74 -32.50 19.79 15.70
N LEU A 75 -31.55 19.35 14.88
CA LEU A 75 -31.57 18.00 14.30
C LEU A 75 -31.39 16.88 15.34
N LYS A 76 -30.60 17.10 16.40
CA LYS A 76 -30.49 16.13 17.51
C LYS A 76 -31.82 15.96 18.22
N ILE A 77 -32.57 17.05 18.41
CA ILE A 77 -33.90 17.02 19.03
C ILE A 77 -34.84 16.15 18.18
N ASP A 78 -34.81 16.31 16.85
CA ASP A 78 -35.69 15.54 15.95
C ASP A 78 -35.31 14.06 15.88
N ILE A 79 -34.02 13.72 15.86
CA ILE A 79 -33.55 12.32 15.98
C ILE A 79 -34.08 11.69 17.28
N ASN A 80 -33.94 12.39 18.41
CA ASN A 80 -34.42 11.88 19.70
C ASN A 80 -35.95 11.66 19.69
N LYS A 81 -36.72 12.55 19.06
CA LYS A 81 -38.18 12.35 18.90
C LYS A 81 -38.49 11.11 18.07
N THR A 82 -37.79 10.90 16.95
CA THR A 82 -37.98 9.74 16.06
C THR A 82 -37.60 8.42 16.76
N GLU A 83 -36.49 8.39 17.50
CA GLU A 83 -36.07 7.22 18.29
C GLU A 83 -37.07 6.91 19.41
N THR A 84 -37.58 7.94 20.09
CA THR A 84 -38.60 7.77 21.14
C THR A 84 -39.92 7.22 20.58
N GLN A 85 -40.31 7.64 19.37
CA GLN A 85 -41.50 7.10 18.68
C GLN A 85 -41.28 5.64 18.25
N SER A 86 -40.11 5.30 17.71
CA SER A 86 -39.77 3.92 17.32
C SER A 86 -39.75 2.98 18.54
N ASN A 87 -39.18 3.42 19.66
CA ASN A 87 -39.08 2.60 20.87
C ASN A 87 -40.43 2.34 21.54
N LYS A 88 -41.43 3.21 21.36
CA LYS A 88 -42.81 2.95 21.81
C LYS A 88 -43.50 1.86 20.99
N THR A 89 -43.01 1.55 19.79
CA THR A 89 -43.54 0.47 18.93
C THR A 89 -42.82 -0.87 19.16
N SER A 90 -41.64 -0.85 19.78
CA SER A 90 -40.76 -2.04 19.90
C SER A 90 -40.75 -2.73 21.27
N GLN A 91 -41.52 -2.24 22.26
CA GLN A 91 -41.60 -2.89 23.57
C GLN A 91 -42.56 -4.10 23.56
N GLN A 92 -42.13 -5.17 22.88
CA GLN A 92 -42.55 -6.55 23.14
C GLN A 92 -41.49 -7.53 22.61
N SER A 93 -40.36 -7.66 23.32
CA SER A 93 -39.57 -8.91 23.45
C SER A 93 -38.24 -8.65 24.18
N ASP A 94 -37.83 -9.67 24.90
CA ASP A 94 -37.06 -9.64 26.15
C ASP A 94 -35.54 -9.45 26.06
N LYS A 95 -35.00 -9.04 27.23
CA LYS A 95 -33.61 -9.18 27.71
C LYS A 95 -33.18 -10.68 27.69
N THR A 96 -31.92 -11.07 27.52
CA THR A 96 -30.78 -10.87 28.43
C THR A 96 -29.46 -11.37 27.81
N THR A 97 -28.35 -10.88 28.40
CA THR A 97 -26.97 -11.45 28.50
C THR A 97 -26.02 -11.39 27.31
N SER A 98 -24.86 -10.79 27.58
CA SER A 98 -23.71 -10.60 26.69
C SER A 98 -22.91 -11.89 26.51
N GLU A 99 -23.26 -12.67 25.51
CA GLU A 99 -22.33 -13.57 24.83
C GLU A 99 -21.72 -12.84 23.63
N LEU A 100 -20.53 -13.25 23.19
CA LEU A 100 -20.03 -12.93 21.84
C LEU A 100 -20.89 -13.71 20.83
N VAL A 101 -22.14 -13.26 20.71
CA VAL A 101 -23.09 -13.73 19.72
C VAL A 101 -22.60 -13.17 18.38
N PRO A 102 -22.49 -13.98 17.32
CA PRO A 102 -22.24 -13.46 15.98
C PRO A 102 -23.22 -12.32 15.71
N HIS A 103 -22.69 -11.15 15.32
CA HIS A 103 -23.48 -9.92 15.14
C HIS A 103 -24.62 -10.14 14.12
N ASN A 104 -24.44 -11.12 13.24
CA ASN A 104 -25.44 -11.88 12.51
C ASN A 104 -24.74 -13.16 12.01
N THR A 105 -25.41 -14.33 11.96
CA THR A 105 -24.81 -15.56 11.37
C THR A 105 -24.54 -15.43 9.86
N ASN A 106 -24.92 -14.29 9.27
CA ASN A 106 -24.78 -13.97 7.86
C ASN A 106 -23.58 -13.09 7.51
N ASP A 107 -22.85 -12.53 8.49
CA ASP A 107 -21.73 -11.64 8.19
C ASP A 107 -20.51 -12.48 7.77
N LYS A 108 -20.18 -12.41 6.49
CA LYS A 108 -19.07 -13.12 5.85
C LYS A 108 -18.15 -12.16 5.12
N ASP A 109 -16.85 -12.47 5.06
CA ASP A 109 -15.93 -11.75 4.18
C ASP A 109 -16.15 -12.08 2.70
N GLU A 110 -15.35 -11.47 1.83
CA GLU A 110 -15.38 -11.70 0.37
C GLU A 110 -15.09 -13.16 -0.04
N ASP A 111 -14.48 -13.95 0.87
CA ASP A 111 -14.16 -15.36 0.68
C ASP A 111 -15.23 -16.30 1.27
N GLY A 112 -16.26 -15.73 1.91
CA GLY A 112 -17.35 -16.45 2.54
C GLY A 112 -17.07 -16.91 3.97
N PHE A 113 -15.96 -16.51 4.59
CA PHE A 113 -15.66 -16.89 5.97
C PHE A 113 -16.38 -15.99 6.98
N PRO A 114 -16.81 -16.52 8.14
CA PRO A 114 -17.46 -15.71 9.17
C PRO A 114 -16.58 -14.56 9.64
N ILE A 115 -17.17 -13.37 9.77
CA ILE A 115 -16.52 -12.18 10.32
C ILE A 115 -17.31 -11.59 11.46
N ASN A 116 -16.63 -10.88 12.36
CA ASN A 116 -17.28 -10.03 13.35
C ASN A 116 -17.64 -8.65 12.77
N ALA A 117 -18.29 -7.80 13.56
CA ALA A 117 -18.65 -6.42 13.19
C ALA A 117 -17.46 -5.51 12.80
N LEU A 118 -16.23 -5.95 13.05
CA LEU A 118 -15.00 -5.25 12.70
C LEU A 118 -14.37 -5.79 11.41
N GLY A 119 -15.03 -6.72 10.72
CA GLY A 119 -14.51 -7.38 9.52
C GLY A 119 -13.39 -8.38 9.78
N SER A 120 -13.13 -8.75 11.04
CA SER A 120 -12.11 -9.76 11.37
C SER A 120 -12.71 -11.16 11.29
N GLN A 121 -12.00 -12.10 10.67
CA GLN A 121 -12.42 -13.51 10.60
C GLN A 121 -12.54 -14.09 12.02
N ILE A 122 -13.58 -14.89 12.26
CA ILE A 122 -13.88 -15.52 13.55
C ILE A 122 -14.26 -16.99 13.39
N CYS A 123 -14.08 -17.78 14.45
CA CYS A 123 -14.68 -19.11 14.56
C CYS A 123 -16.09 -19.00 15.12
N LEU A 124 -16.97 -19.90 14.69
CA LEU A 124 -18.29 -20.04 15.27
C LEU A 124 -18.21 -21.06 16.41
N LEU A 125 -18.76 -20.70 17.57
CA LEU A 125 -18.83 -21.57 18.74
C LEU A 125 -20.30 -21.90 19.03
N ASP A 126 -20.57 -23.13 19.45
CA ASP A 126 -21.87 -23.48 20.03
C ASP A 126 -21.92 -23.14 21.53
N GLY A 127 -23.09 -23.30 22.17
CA GLY A 127 -23.26 -23.04 23.60
C GLY A 127 -22.42 -23.94 24.53
N ASN A 128 -21.78 -24.99 24.00
CA ASN A 128 -20.88 -25.86 24.74
C ASN A 128 -19.39 -25.53 24.48
N GLY A 129 -19.09 -24.49 23.68
CA GLY A 129 -17.75 -24.11 23.28
C GLY A 129 -17.13 -25.01 22.20
N ASN A 130 -17.92 -25.85 21.52
CA ASN A 130 -17.45 -26.59 20.36
C ASN A 130 -17.33 -25.66 19.17
N ILE A 131 -16.31 -25.89 18.34
CA ILE A 131 -16.10 -25.12 17.12
C ILE A 131 -16.99 -25.67 16.02
N PHE A 132 -17.58 -24.77 15.25
CA PHE A 132 -18.27 -25.05 14.00
C PHE A 132 -17.55 -24.36 12.84
N ILE A 133 -16.99 -25.16 11.92
CA ILE A 133 -16.44 -24.67 10.65
C ILE A 133 -17.57 -24.70 9.62
N PRO A 134 -18.13 -23.54 9.24
CA PRO A 134 -19.15 -23.52 8.22
C PRO A 134 -18.54 -23.89 6.88
N LEU A 135 -19.23 -24.74 6.14
CA LEU A 135 -18.84 -25.14 4.81
C LEU A 135 -19.75 -24.43 3.80
N HIS A 136 -19.14 -23.82 2.79
CA HIS A 136 -19.87 -23.12 1.75
C HIS A 136 -19.61 -23.76 0.41
N SER A 137 -20.69 -23.94 -0.35
CA SER A 137 -20.58 -24.34 -1.75
C SER A 137 -19.80 -23.30 -2.53
N ASN A 138 -18.96 -23.75 -3.43
CA ASN A 138 -18.32 -22.90 -4.42
C ASN A 138 -18.30 -23.60 -5.78
N PHE A 139 -17.56 -23.03 -6.73
CA PHE A 139 -17.43 -23.58 -8.08
C PHE A 139 -16.87 -25.01 -8.12
N PHE A 140 -16.07 -25.43 -7.13
CA PHE A 140 -15.40 -26.74 -7.10
C PHE A 140 -16.05 -27.76 -6.18
N ILE A 141 -16.79 -27.31 -5.17
CA ILE A 141 -17.32 -28.18 -4.13
C ILE A 141 -18.77 -27.79 -3.86
N THR A 142 -19.66 -28.71 -4.18
CA THR A 142 -21.06 -28.64 -3.76
C THR A 142 -21.19 -29.26 -2.38
N ILE A 143 -21.76 -28.48 -1.46
CA ILE A 143 -22.01 -28.82 -0.08
C ILE A 143 -23.46 -28.45 0.22
N GLN A 144 -24.18 -29.29 0.97
CA GLN A 144 -25.54 -28.97 1.40
C GLN A 144 -25.57 -27.64 2.16
N GLU A 145 -26.62 -26.85 1.96
CA GLU A 145 -26.81 -25.60 2.70
C GLU A 145 -26.77 -25.89 4.20
N ASN A 146 -26.08 -25.03 4.95
CA ASN A 146 -25.85 -25.15 6.39
C ASN A 146 -25.02 -26.36 6.85
N ALA A 147 -24.33 -27.05 5.95
CA ALA A 147 -23.34 -28.03 6.37
C ALA A 147 -22.15 -27.35 7.05
N GLY A 148 -21.57 -28.04 8.03
CA GLY A 148 -20.34 -27.61 8.68
C GLY A 148 -19.71 -28.76 9.46
N ILE A 149 -18.47 -28.55 9.88
CA ILE A 149 -17.73 -29.52 10.67
C ILE A 149 -17.72 -29.01 12.10
N LYS A 150 -18.31 -29.80 13.00
CA LYS A 150 -18.37 -29.51 14.42
C LYS A 150 -17.38 -30.38 15.19
N PHE A 151 -16.59 -29.80 16.08
CA PHE A 151 -15.67 -30.54 16.95
C PHE A 151 -15.36 -29.77 18.24
N SER A 152 -15.05 -30.51 19.29
CA SER A 152 -14.50 -29.97 20.53
C SER A 152 -13.03 -29.61 20.33
N PRO A 153 -12.61 -28.36 20.55
CA PRO A 153 -11.19 -27.99 20.46
C PRO A 153 -10.33 -28.60 21.58
N LYS A 154 -10.97 -29.15 22.62
CA LYS A 154 -10.30 -29.81 23.75
C LYS A 154 -10.03 -31.29 23.49
N ASP A 155 -10.73 -31.90 22.53
CA ASP A 155 -10.56 -33.30 22.17
C ASP A 155 -9.66 -33.42 20.93
N LYS A 156 -8.44 -33.91 21.12
CA LYS A 156 -7.45 -34.08 20.04
C LYS A 156 -7.92 -35.07 18.97
N LEU A 157 -8.72 -36.09 19.32
CA LEU A 157 -9.25 -37.04 18.35
C LEU A 157 -10.32 -36.38 17.48
N GLU A 158 -11.22 -35.60 18.09
CA GLU A 158 -12.22 -34.85 17.33
C GLU A 158 -11.58 -33.79 16.41
N VAL A 159 -10.54 -33.09 16.88
CA VAL A 159 -9.78 -32.14 16.05
C VAL A 159 -9.18 -32.85 14.83
N ASN A 160 -8.53 -34.00 15.03
CA ASN A 160 -7.96 -34.75 13.90
C ASN A 160 -9.04 -35.25 12.94
N PHE A 161 -10.14 -35.77 13.47
CA PHE A 161 -11.28 -36.22 12.68
C PHE A 161 -11.91 -35.08 11.86
N ALA A 162 -12.04 -33.90 12.46
CA ALA A 162 -12.53 -32.71 11.79
C ALA A 162 -11.61 -32.27 10.65
N VAL A 163 -10.30 -32.26 10.88
CA VAL A 163 -9.31 -31.94 9.85
C VAL A 163 -9.33 -32.97 8.73
N ASP A 164 -9.39 -34.27 9.04
CA ASP A 164 -9.48 -35.33 8.03
C ASP A 164 -10.76 -35.22 7.20
N THR A 165 -11.89 -34.96 7.86
CA THR A 165 -13.18 -34.72 7.20
C THR A 165 -13.08 -33.54 6.25
N LEU A 166 -12.50 -32.42 6.69
CA LEU A 166 -12.31 -31.25 5.87
C LEU A 166 -11.40 -31.53 4.67
N VAL A 167 -10.25 -32.14 4.90
CA VAL A 167 -9.28 -32.51 3.84
C VAL A 167 -9.96 -33.42 2.83
N ASN A 168 -10.72 -34.41 3.27
CA ASN A 168 -11.48 -35.30 2.39
C ASN A 168 -12.50 -34.54 1.54
N ILE A 169 -13.22 -33.58 2.12
CA ILE A 169 -14.14 -32.72 1.38
C ILE A 169 -13.40 -31.89 0.34
N LEU A 170 -12.33 -31.20 0.74
CA LEU A 170 -11.58 -30.27 -0.12
C LEU A 170 -10.88 -30.97 -1.28
N THR A 171 -10.29 -32.13 -1.02
CA THR A 171 -9.60 -32.98 -2.01
C THR A 171 -10.54 -33.85 -2.83
N ARG A 172 -11.84 -33.89 -2.52
CA ARG A 172 -12.81 -34.66 -3.30
C ARG A 172 -12.75 -34.26 -4.76
N ASP A 173 -12.67 -35.26 -5.64
CA ASP A 173 -12.56 -35.08 -7.09
C ASP A 173 -11.39 -34.19 -7.53
N PHE A 174 -10.29 -34.16 -6.79
CA PHE A 174 -9.11 -33.33 -7.12
C PHE A 174 -8.63 -33.54 -8.57
N TYR A 175 -8.65 -34.78 -9.05
CA TYR A 175 -8.30 -35.09 -10.44
C TYR A 175 -9.15 -34.39 -11.49
N LYS A 176 -10.46 -34.22 -11.27
CA LYS A 176 -11.32 -33.50 -12.23
C LYS A 176 -10.89 -32.04 -12.36
N LYS A 177 -10.35 -31.47 -11.28
CA LYS A 177 -9.80 -30.11 -11.24
C LYS A 177 -8.48 -30.02 -12.00
N LEU A 178 -7.73 -31.12 -12.08
CA LEU A 178 -6.54 -31.23 -12.92
C LEU A 178 -6.86 -31.38 -14.41
N GLU A 179 -8.00 -31.95 -14.80
CA GLU A 179 -8.39 -32.06 -16.21
C GLU A 179 -9.11 -30.79 -16.71
N GLY A 180 -9.84 -30.15 -15.80
CA GLY A 180 -10.80 -29.11 -16.13
C GLY A 180 -10.19 -27.74 -16.42
N TYR A 181 -10.85 -27.03 -17.33
CA TYR A 181 -10.71 -25.59 -17.49
C TYR A 181 -12.08 -24.99 -17.76
N SER A 182 -12.28 -23.75 -17.34
CA SER A 182 -13.41 -22.93 -17.75
C SER A 182 -12.98 -22.05 -18.90
N THR A 183 -13.90 -21.74 -19.80
CA THR A 183 -13.70 -20.70 -20.80
C THR A 183 -14.43 -19.45 -20.36
N LEU A 184 -13.72 -18.34 -20.30
CA LEU A 184 -14.28 -17.02 -20.08
C LEU A 184 -14.27 -16.30 -21.43
N ASP A 185 -15.46 -15.96 -21.92
CA ASP A 185 -15.63 -15.19 -23.14
C ASP A 185 -16.51 -13.96 -22.88
N LEU A 186 -16.38 -12.96 -23.74
CA LEU A 186 -17.28 -11.82 -23.74
C LEU A 186 -18.65 -12.26 -24.25
N THR A 187 -19.72 -11.65 -23.73
CA THR A 187 -21.07 -11.92 -24.24
C THR A 187 -21.19 -11.46 -25.69
N ASP A 188 -22.01 -12.14 -26.49
CA ASP A 188 -22.23 -11.77 -27.89
C ASP A 188 -22.80 -10.36 -28.04
N GLU A 189 -23.64 -9.93 -27.09
CA GLU A 189 -24.12 -8.54 -27.01
C GLU A 189 -22.99 -7.55 -26.82
N TYR A 190 -22.08 -7.82 -25.88
CA TYR A 190 -20.93 -6.94 -25.64
C TYR A 190 -19.98 -6.92 -26.85
N LYS A 191 -19.75 -8.09 -27.46
CA LYS A 191 -18.97 -8.20 -28.70
C LYS A 191 -19.59 -7.40 -29.83
N LYS A 192 -20.91 -7.50 -30.01
CA LYS A 192 -21.66 -6.78 -31.06
C LYS A 192 -21.67 -5.26 -30.81
N ALA A 193 -21.97 -4.83 -29.58
CA ALA A 193 -22.06 -3.42 -29.22
C ALA A 193 -20.71 -2.70 -29.37
N ASN A 194 -19.61 -3.39 -29.08
CA ASN A 194 -18.26 -2.83 -29.14
C ASN A 194 -17.50 -3.22 -30.41
N ASN A 195 -18.18 -3.89 -31.36
CA ASN A 195 -17.60 -4.43 -32.59
C ASN A 195 -16.32 -5.26 -32.37
N VAL A 196 -16.27 -6.00 -31.26
CA VAL A 196 -15.13 -6.84 -30.85
C VAL A 196 -15.30 -8.22 -31.46
N ARG A 197 -14.42 -8.55 -32.43
CA ARG A 197 -14.21 -9.93 -32.89
C ARG A 197 -13.11 -10.55 -32.01
N THR A 198 -13.45 -11.19 -30.90
CA THR A 198 -12.44 -11.88 -30.08
C THR A 198 -11.95 -13.15 -30.78
N LYS A 199 -10.64 -13.44 -30.63
CA LYS A 199 -10.09 -14.81 -30.77
C LYS A 199 -10.52 -15.63 -29.55
N GLU A 200 -10.34 -16.95 -29.64
CA GLU A 200 -10.75 -17.99 -28.69
C GLU A 200 -10.91 -17.54 -27.21
N PRO A 201 -11.95 -18.04 -26.50
CA PRO A 201 -12.18 -17.75 -25.09
C PRO A 201 -10.95 -17.92 -24.20
N LEU A 202 -10.80 -17.09 -23.18
CA LEU A 202 -9.75 -17.24 -22.18
C LEU A 202 -9.95 -18.54 -21.41
N LYS A 203 -8.96 -19.45 -21.45
CA LYS A 203 -8.99 -20.69 -20.67
C LYS A 203 -8.46 -20.41 -19.26
N ILE A 204 -9.31 -20.63 -18.26
CA ILE A 204 -8.97 -20.55 -16.85
C ILE A 204 -8.86 -21.96 -16.30
N LEU A 205 -7.66 -22.34 -15.85
CA LEU A 205 -7.39 -23.69 -15.36
C LEU A 205 -8.06 -23.89 -13.99
N HIS A 206 -8.85 -24.95 -13.85
CA HIS A 206 -9.56 -25.25 -12.61
C HIS A 206 -8.60 -25.48 -11.45
N VAL A 207 -7.45 -26.13 -11.70
CA VAL A 207 -6.41 -26.37 -10.70
C VAL A 207 -5.88 -25.07 -10.08
N GLN A 208 -5.74 -24.00 -10.86
CA GLN A 208 -5.25 -22.72 -10.35
C GLN A 208 -6.26 -22.07 -9.40
N MET A 209 -7.51 -21.93 -9.86
CA MET A 209 -8.59 -21.39 -9.03
C MET A 209 -8.82 -22.24 -7.77
N TYR A 210 -8.65 -23.55 -7.87
CA TYR A 210 -8.74 -24.46 -6.73
C TYR A 210 -7.65 -24.16 -5.69
N PHE A 211 -6.39 -24.01 -6.10
CA PHE A 211 -5.30 -23.68 -5.16
C PHE A 211 -5.38 -22.26 -4.60
N ASP A 212 -5.88 -21.30 -5.37
CA ASP A 212 -6.22 -19.97 -4.84
C ASP A 212 -7.23 -20.07 -3.70
N TRP A 213 -8.22 -20.96 -3.82
CA TRP A 213 -9.20 -21.19 -2.78
C TRP A 213 -8.62 -21.95 -1.56
N ILE A 214 -7.70 -22.89 -1.77
CA ILE A 214 -6.98 -23.54 -0.66
C ILE A 214 -6.12 -22.54 0.11
N ASN A 215 -5.48 -21.59 -0.57
CA ASN A 215 -4.73 -20.52 0.07
C ASN A 215 -5.62 -19.66 0.99
N LYS A 216 -6.87 -19.40 0.60
CA LYS A 216 -7.86 -18.70 1.43
C LYS A 216 -8.17 -19.47 2.72
N TRP A 217 -8.35 -20.79 2.64
CA TRP A 217 -8.51 -21.65 3.82
C TRP A 217 -7.29 -21.65 4.74
N LEU A 218 -6.07 -21.75 4.19
CA LEU A 218 -4.83 -21.70 4.97
C LEU A 218 -4.68 -20.36 5.71
N LYS A 219 -5.08 -19.25 5.07
CA LYS A 219 -5.11 -17.93 5.68
C LYS A 219 -6.15 -17.86 6.81
N TYR A 220 -7.37 -18.32 6.55
CA TYR A 220 -8.44 -18.40 7.56
C TYR A 220 -8.01 -19.20 8.79
N PHE A 221 -7.40 -20.38 8.61
CA PHE A 221 -6.94 -21.19 9.74
C PHE A 221 -5.82 -20.55 10.55
N GLY A 222 -4.89 -19.86 9.87
CA GLY A 222 -3.85 -19.09 10.56
C GLY A 222 -4.41 -17.93 11.37
N ASN A 223 -5.46 -17.25 10.86
CA ASN A 223 -6.06 -16.09 11.50
C ASN A 223 -6.97 -16.46 12.68
N VAL A 224 -7.78 -17.51 12.53
CA VAL A 224 -8.89 -17.79 13.46
C VAL A 224 -8.52 -18.78 14.56
N PHE A 225 -7.68 -19.77 14.25
CA PHE A 225 -7.34 -20.82 15.19
C PHE A 225 -5.98 -20.55 15.80
N ASN A 226 -4.93 -21.01 15.11
CA ASN A 226 -3.54 -20.77 15.41
C ASN A 226 -2.69 -21.40 14.28
N PHE A 227 -1.38 -21.16 14.35
CA PHE A 227 -0.44 -21.72 13.40
C PHE A 227 -0.39 -23.26 13.43
N GLU A 228 -0.56 -23.89 14.59
CA GLU A 228 -0.57 -25.35 14.75
C GLU A 228 -1.70 -26.02 13.99
N PHE A 229 -2.91 -25.46 14.05
CA PHE A 229 -4.07 -25.97 13.32
C PHE A 229 -3.85 -25.85 11.81
N LYS A 230 -3.32 -24.70 11.35
CA LYS A 230 -2.93 -24.49 9.96
C LYS A 230 -1.90 -25.52 9.49
N LEU A 231 -0.87 -25.80 10.29
CA LEU A 231 0.14 -26.82 10.01
C LEU A 231 -0.46 -28.22 9.92
N LEU A 232 -1.31 -28.59 10.89
CA LEU A 232 -1.97 -29.89 10.92
C LEU A 232 -2.84 -30.11 9.67
N PHE A 233 -3.66 -29.11 9.33
CA PHE A 233 -4.47 -29.12 8.12
C PHE A 233 -3.60 -29.25 6.87
N TYR A 234 -2.59 -28.39 6.73
CA TYR A 234 -1.73 -28.41 5.55
C TYR A 234 -0.99 -29.73 5.38
N SER A 235 -0.47 -30.32 6.47
CA SER A 235 0.23 -31.59 6.42
C SER A 235 -0.66 -32.71 5.85
N LYS A 236 -1.86 -32.87 6.41
CA LYS A 236 -2.84 -33.87 5.97
C LYS A 236 -3.31 -33.61 4.53
N TYR A 237 -3.58 -32.35 4.20
CA TYR A 237 -3.95 -31.94 2.85
C TYR A 237 -2.86 -32.27 1.83
N LYS A 238 -1.62 -31.90 2.13
CA LYS A 238 -0.45 -32.12 1.28
C LYS A 238 -0.22 -33.60 1.02
N GLU A 239 -0.26 -34.44 2.05
CA GLU A 239 -0.09 -35.90 1.89
C GLU A 239 -1.15 -36.47 0.95
N LYS A 240 -2.41 -36.06 1.12
CA LYS A 240 -3.49 -36.52 0.26
C LYS A 240 -3.28 -36.13 -1.21
N ILE A 241 -2.92 -34.87 -1.48
CA ILE A 241 -2.63 -34.40 -2.83
C ILE A 241 -1.38 -35.09 -3.41
N LYS A 242 -0.32 -35.30 -2.64
CA LYS A 242 0.89 -36.03 -3.09
C LYS A 242 0.54 -37.46 -3.48
N ASN A 243 -0.31 -38.15 -2.70
CA ASN A 243 -0.78 -39.50 -3.04
C ASN A 243 -1.64 -39.52 -4.31
N ASP A 244 -2.51 -38.52 -4.50
CA ASP A 244 -3.30 -38.40 -5.74
C ASP A 244 -2.39 -38.18 -6.97
N ILE A 245 -1.36 -37.33 -6.85
CA ILE A 245 -0.38 -37.10 -7.91
C ILE A 245 0.45 -38.36 -8.18
N LEU A 246 0.94 -39.03 -7.15
CA LEU A 246 1.69 -40.26 -7.32
C LEU A 246 0.86 -41.34 -8.03
N SER A 247 -0.43 -41.45 -7.70
CA SER A 247 -1.36 -42.36 -8.37
C SER A 247 -1.52 -42.05 -9.86
N LEU A 248 -1.44 -40.77 -10.25
CA LEU A 248 -1.43 -40.35 -11.66
C LEU A 248 -0.12 -40.74 -12.35
N GLU A 249 1.01 -40.42 -11.73
CA GLU A 249 2.34 -40.65 -12.33
C GLU A 249 2.68 -42.12 -12.50
N THR A 250 2.16 -42.97 -11.60
CA THR A 250 2.32 -44.43 -11.67
C THR A 250 1.33 -45.11 -12.61
N GLY A 251 0.37 -44.37 -13.18
CA GLY A 251 -0.69 -44.95 -14.00
C GLY A 251 -1.71 -45.78 -13.22
N LEU A 252 -1.71 -45.74 -11.88
CA LEU A 252 -2.73 -46.39 -11.05
C LEU A 252 -4.11 -45.76 -11.26
N LYS A 253 -4.17 -44.54 -11.78
CA LYS A 253 -5.40 -43.85 -12.12
C LYS A 253 -5.29 -43.22 -13.51
N GLU A 254 -6.08 -43.73 -14.45
CA GLU A 254 -6.15 -43.21 -15.83
C GLU A 254 -6.94 -41.91 -15.87
N ILE A 255 -6.24 -40.78 -15.97
CA ILE A 255 -6.82 -39.43 -16.02
C ILE A 255 -6.04 -38.65 -17.08
N ASN A 256 -6.75 -37.89 -17.91
CA ASN A 256 -6.18 -37.07 -18.99
C ASN A 256 -5.71 -35.71 -18.45
N ALA A 257 -5.01 -35.70 -17.31
CA ALA A 257 -4.48 -34.48 -16.73
C ALA A 257 -3.25 -34.01 -17.52
N PRO A 258 -3.25 -32.77 -18.06
CA PRO A 258 -2.06 -32.23 -18.72
C PRO A 258 -0.86 -32.23 -17.77
N LYS A 259 0.32 -32.62 -18.26
CA LYS A 259 1.57 -32.61 -17.48
C LYS A 259 1.83 -31.25 -16.81
N SER A 260 1.51 -30.15 -17.50
CA SER A 260 1.63 -28.80 -16.97
C SER A 260 0.79 -28.54 -15.71
N HIS A 261 -0.36 -29.21 -15.55
CA HIS A 261 -1.22 -29.06 -14.36
C HIS A 261 -0.67 -29.84 -13.16
N ILE A 262 -0.05 -31.00 -13.43
CA ILE A 262 0.69 -31.78 -12.42
C ILE A 262 1.91 -30.96 -11.95
N ASP A 263 2.69 -30.42 -12.89
CA ASP A 263 3.86 -29.59 -12.59
C ASP A 263 3.48 -28.31 -11.84
N PHE A 264 2.34 -27.69 -12.18
CA PHE A 264 1.80 -26.57 -11.42
C PHE A 264 1.52 -26.96 -9.96
N THR A 265 0.88 -28.11 -9.74
CA THR A 265 0.56 -28.58 -8.40
C THR A 265 1.83 -28.82 -7.56
N LYS A 266 2.85 -29.46 -8.15
CA LYS A 266 4.13 -29.69 -7.47
C LYS A 266 4.79 -28.38 -7.04
N ARG A 267 4.86 -27.40 -7.94
CA ARG A 267 5.39 -26.06 -7.62
C ARG A 267 4.61 -25.37 -6.52
N TRP A 268 3.28 -25.45 -6.54
CA TRP A 268 2.45 -24.88 -5.46
C TRP A 268 2.75 -25.52 -4.10
N ILE A 269 2.96 -26.85 -4.05
CA ILE A 269 3.35 -27.55 -2.81
C ILE A 269 4.71 -27.03 -2.32
N GLU A 270 5.73 -26.99 -3.18
CA GLU A 270 7.08 -26.52 -2.82
C GLU A 270 7.07 -25.07 -2.29
N GLU A 271 6.35 -24.18 -2.97
CA GLU A 271 6.23 -22.78 -2.55
C GLU A 271 5.50 -22.66 -1.20
N THR A 272 4.44 -23.45 -1.00
CA THR A 272 3.69 -23.44 0.25
C THR A 272 4.52 -24.02 1.41
N GLU A 273 5.31 -25.06 1.18
CA GLU A 273 6.27 -25.60 2.17
C GLU A 273 7.29 -24.54 2.60
N LYS A 274 7.87 -23.81 1.62
CA LYS A 274 8.81 -22.72 1.90
C LYS A 274 8.17 -21.61 2.74
N ASN A 275 6.93 -21.23 2.41
CA ASN A 275 6.21 -20.19 3.16
C ASN A 275 5.92 -20.63 4.60
N ILE A 276 5.53 -21.89 4.80
CA ILE A 276 5.29 -22.47 6.12
C ILE A 276 6.58 -22.56 6.93
N GLU A 277 7.70 -22.91 6.32
CA GLU A 277 9.01 -22.95 6.98
C GLU A 277 9.42 -21.56 7.47
N LEU A 278 9.23 -20.53 6.65
CA LEU A 278 9.50 -19.13 7.03
C LEU A 278 8.62 -18.67 8.20
N GLU A 279 7.34 -19.02 8.19
CA GLU A 279 6.41 -18.68 9.28
C GLU A 279 6.76 -19.44 10.57
N THR A 280 7.20 -20.70 10.46
CA THR A 280 7.67 -21.52 11.59
C THR A 280 8.91 -20.90 12.23
N LYS A 281 9.92 -20.56 11.43
CA LYS A 281 11.14 -19.86 11.88
C LYS A 281 10.81 -18.53 12.54
N ALA A 282 9.84 -17.78 12.00
CA ALA A 282 9.40 -16.53 12.60
C ALA A 282 8.75 -16.77 13.98
N LYS A 283 7.94 -17.83 14.12
CA LYS A 283 7.32 -18.21 15.39
C LYS A 283 8.34 -18.67 16.44
N GLU A 284 9.31 -19.49 16.04
CA GLU A 284 10.39 -19.94 16.93
C GLU A 284 11.20 -18.79 17.49
N ARG A 285 11.60 -17.83 16.63
CA ARG A 285 12.31 -16.61 17.06
C ARG A 285 11.50 -15.79 18.05
N ARG A 286 10.17 -15.73 17.89
CA ARG A 286 9.27 -15.03 18.82
C ARG A 286 9.26 -15.72 20.19
N VAL A 287 9.14 -17.05 20.22
CA VAL A 287 9.18 -17.82 21.47
C VAL A 287 10.53 -17.70 22.16
N GLU A 288 11.62 -17.74 21.40
CA GLU A 288 12.98 -17.56 21.93
C GLU A 288 13.18 -16.16 22.52
N ALA A 289 12.72 -15.12 21.82
CA ALA A 289 12.73 -13.76 22.34
C ALA A 289 11.94 -13.65 23.65
N THR A 290 10.71 -14.19 23.71
CA THR A 290 9.89 -14.21 24.94
C THR A 290 10.58 -14.92 26.10
N LYS A 291 11.29 -16.03 25.84
CA LYS A 291 12.07 -16.73 26.88
C LYS A 291 13.23 -15.89 27.40
N GLN A 292 14.01 -15.28 26.50
CA GLN A 292 15.14 -14.41 26.89
C GLN A 292 14.69 -13.27 27.80
N ILE A 293 13.56 -12.63 27.49
CA ILE A 293 12.98 -11.55 28.32
C ILE A 293 12.56 -12.08 29.70
N HIS A 294 11.99 -13.28 29.77
CA HIS A 294 11.59 -13.88 31.03
C HIS A 294 12.81 -14.23 31.90
N ASP A 295 13.88 -14.75 31.30
CA ASP A 295 15.12 -15.11 32.00
C ASP A 295 15.89 -13.87 32.48
N GLU A 296 15.90 -12.78 31.71
CA GLU A 296 16.47 -11.49 32.12
C GLU A 296 15.70 -10.85 33.28
N ASN A 297 14.36 -10.97 33.29
CA ASN A 297 13.53 -10.47 34.38
C ASN A 297 13.64 -11.31 35.66
N ALA A 298 13.85 -12.63 35.55
CA ALA A 298 14.03 -13.51 36.70
C ALA A 298 15.34 -13.24 37.45
N ASN A 299 16.39 -12.78 36.76
CA ASN A 299 17.70 -12.52 37.36
C ASN A 299 17.83 -11.11 37.98
N ASN A 300 16.95 -10.17 37.66
CA ASN A 300 16.99 -8.78 38.15
C ASN A 300 16.00 -8.53 39.30
N GLY A 301 16.18 -9.25 40.42
CA GLY A 301 15.31 -9.24 41.60
C GLY A 301 15.17 -7.92 42.36
N HIS A 302 14.62 -6.88 41.73
CA HIS A 302 14.08 -5.70 42.39
C HIS A 302 12.69 -5.37 41.84
N GLN A 303 11.69 -5.70 42.65
CA GLN A 303 10.28 -5.37 42.46
C GLN A 303 10.06 -3.86 42.56
N THR A 304 9.76 -3.23 41.43
CA THR A 304 8.83 -2.10 41.39
C THR A 304 7.63 -2.51 40.54
N ASN A 305 6.47 -2.64 41.17
CA ASN A 305 5.19 -2.89 40.53
C ASN A 305 4.78 -1.68 39.68
N ILE A 306 5.30 -1.61 38.46
CA ILE A 306 4.60 -1.05 37.31
C ILE A 306 4.60 -2.18 36.29
N ILE A 307 3.42 -2.74 36.01
CA ILE A 307 3.26 -3.74 34.95
C ILE A 307 3.45 -3.01 33.61
N ILE A 308 4.71 -2.85 33.21
CA ILE A 308 5.08 -2.51 31.84
C ILE A 308 5.11 -3.84 31.11
N LYS A 309 4.07 -4.11 30.30
CA LYS A 309 4.08 -5.25 29.38
C LYS A 309 5.19 -4.98 28.35
N ASN A 310 6.40 -5.47 28.62
CA ASN A 310 7.47 -5.56 27.63
C ASN A 310 7.09 -6.65 26.61
N ASP A 311 6.18 -6.33 25.70
CA ASP A 311 5.86 -7.19 24.58
C ASP A 311 6.80 -6.83 23.42
N HIS A 312 7.86 -7.62 23.26
CA HIS A 312 8.77 -7.56 22.11
C HIS A 312 8.10 -8.06 20.80
N LEU A 313 6.76 -8.11 20.78
CA LEU A 313 5.92 -8.61 19.71
C LEU A 313 4.98 -7.57 19.10
N ILE A 314 4.92 -6.35 19.64
CA ILE A 314 4.02 -5.32 19.11
C ILE A 314 4.58 -4.79 17.79
N ASN A 315 4.08 -5.31 16.67
CA ASN A 315 4.56 -4.90 15.35
C ASN A 315 3.93 -3.61 14.87
N LEU A 316 2.83 -3.16 15.46
CA LEU A 316 2.08 -2.00 15.00
C LEU A 316 1.45 -1.25 16.18
N ILE A 317 2.09 -0.14 16.54
CA ILE A 317 1.59 0.78 17.55
C ILE A 317 0.99 2.00 16.85
N ASP A 318 -0.24 2.35 17.20
CA ASP A 318 -0.87 3.55 16.68
C ASP A 318 -0.58 4.75 17.59
N LEU A 319 0.23 5.69 17.09
CA LEU A 319 0.43 7.00 17.73
C LEU A 319 -0.68 7.99 17.39
N SER A 320 -1.62 7.61 16.51
CA SER A 320 -2.69 8.48 16.07
C SER A 320 -3.68 8.82 17.17
N ASN A 321 -3.70 8.12 18.30
CA ASN A 321 -4.43 8.59 19.47
C ASN A 321 -4.08 10.05 19.84
N HIS A 322 -2.85 10.50 19.60
CA HIS A 322 -2.46 11.92 19.74
C HIS A 322 -2.65 12.74 18.45
N ILE A 323 -2.45 12.13 17.26
CA ILE A 323 -2.41 12.86 15.96
C ILE A 323 -3.79 12.95 15.27
N THR A 324 -4.63 11.92 15.34
CA THR A 324 -5.94 11.84 14.64
C THR A 324 -7.12 12.23 15.50
N LYS A 325 -7.04 12.12 16.84
CA LYS A 325 -8.14 12.52 17.73
C LYS A 325 -8.36 14.03 17.84
N LYS A 326 -7.47 14.86 17.26
CA LYS A 326 -7.47 16.32 17.43
C LYS A 326 -7.48 16.73 18.91
N GLU A 327 -6.88 15.93 19.77
CA GLU A 327 -6.59 16.36 21.13
C GLU A 327 -5.37 17.28 21.02
N ASP A 328 -5.51 18.53 21.47
CA ASP A 328 -4.40 19.47 21.50
C ASP A 328 -3.24 18.84 22.29
N CYS A 329 -2.10 18.63 21.62
CA CYS A 329 -0.89 18.10 22.22
C CYS A 329 0.19 19.18 22.11
N PRO A 330 0.27 20.12 23.07
CA PRO A 330 1.19 21.26 23.01
C PRO A 330 2.65 20.83 22.83
N GLU A 331 3.01 19.65 23.34
CA GLU A 331 4.33 19.05 23.20
C GLU A 331 4.64 18.68 21.75
N PHE A 332 3.69 18.05 21.04
CA PHE A 332 3.85 17.73 19.63
C PHE A 332 3.87 18.98 18.76
N ASP A 333 3.00 19.95 19.03
CA ASP A 333 2.98 21.23 18.33
C ASP A 333 4.29 22.01 18.50
N ARG A 334 4.90 21.95 19.69
CA ARG A 334 6.24 22.50 19.93
C ARG A 334 7.30 21.83 19.05
N PHE A 335 7.24 20.51 18.84
CA PHE A 335 8.12 19.84 17.88
C PHE A 335 7.84 20.29 16.45
N LEU A 336 6.57 20.40 16.03
CA LEU A 336 6.25 20.91 14.70
C LEU A 336 6.82 22.31 14.45
N MET A 337 6.66 23.23 15.40
CA MET A 337 7.24 24.58 15.32
C MET A 337 8.77 24.53 15.29
N HIS A 338 9.39 23.73 16.17
CA HIS A 338 10.86 23.58 16.19
C HIS A 338 11.40 23.09 14.84
N PHE A 339 10.71 22.15 14.19
CA PHE A 339 11.12 21.59 12.90
C PHE A 339 10.90 22.56 11.72
N GLN A 340 9.93 23.48 11.81
CA GLN A 340 9.78 24.56 10.84
C GLN A 340 11.00 25.51 10.86
N GLU A 341 11.57 25.74 12.04
CA GLU A 341 12.73 26.62 12.22
C GLU A 341 14.08 25.92 12.00
N ASN A 342 14.25 24.72 12.59
CA ASN A 342 15.56 24.07 12.75
C ASN A 342 15.74 22.83 11.86
N LYS A 343 14.67 22.36 11.19
CA LYS A 343 14.60 21.17 10.32
C LYS A 343 14.86 19.81 10.99
N TYR A 344 15.58 19.77 12.10
CA TYR A 344 15.88 18.55 12.86
C TYR A 344 16.00 18.83 14.36
N LEU A 345 15.87 17.77 15.17
CA LEU A 345 16.17 17.76 16.60
C LEU A 345 17.42 16.92 16.86
N ILE A 346 18.36 17.43 17.66
CA ILE A 346 19.53 16.66 18.11
C ILE A 346 19.19 15.92 19.40
N ILE A 347 19.34 14.60 19.40
CA ILE A 347 19.20 13.75 20.59
C ILE A 347 20.56 13.16 20.95
N ASN A 348 20.89 13.19 22.25
CA ASN A 348 22.12 12.63 22.82
C ASN A 348 23.40 13.11 22.10
N THR A 349 23.44 14.42 21.83
CA THR A 349 24.50 15.21 21.14
C THR A 349 24.87 14.81 19.71
N ASP A 350 24.61 13.57 19.30
CA ASP A 350 25.22 12.99 18.10
C ASP A 350 24.21 12.61 17.01
N TYR A 351 22.91 12.55 17.34
CA TYR A 351 21.90 11.98 16.44
C TYR A 351 20.85 13.01 16.04
N LYS A 352 20.82 13.36 14.75
CA LYS A 352 19.81 14.26 14.18
C LYS A 352 18.56 13.48 13.78
N ILE A 353 17.42 13.89 14.32
CA ILE A 353 16.12 13.34 13.96
C ILE A 353 15.42 14.33 13.05
N TYR A 354 15.02 13.86 11.87
CA TYR A 354 14.40 14.69 10.84
C TYR A 354 12.87 14.60 10.82
N SER A 355 12.25 13.77 11.66
CA SER A 355 10.78 13.64 11.74
C SER A 355 10.24 14.15 13.09
N PRO A 356 9.26 15.07 13.10
CA PRO A 356 8.59 15.52 14.32
C PRO A 356 7.95 14.37 15.13
N GLY A 357 7.31 13.42 14.45
CA GLY A 357 6.67 12.26 15.09
C GLY A 357 7.67 11.35 15.79
N ILE A 358 8.83 11.13 15.18
CA ILE A 358 9.93 10.37 15.79
C ILE A 358 10.57 11.16 16.95
N SER A 359 10.68 12.48 16.82
CA SER A 359 11.22 13.34 17.89
C SER A 359 10.33 13.33 19.13
N TYR A 360 9.02 13.43 18.94
CA TYR A 360 8.05 13.24 20.01
C TYR A 360 8.18 11.85 20.64
N LEU A 361 8.31 10.81 19.83
CA LEU A 361 8.48 9.43 20.30
C LEU A 361 9.69 9.25 21.25
N PHE A 362 10.79 9.94 21.00
CA PHE A 362 12.02 9.77 21.80
C PHE A 362 12.24 10.85 22.87
N SER A 363 11.49 11.95 22.82
CA SER A 363 11.64 13.06 23.77
C SER A 363 10.55 13.07 24.85
N THR A 364 9.39 12.48 24.59
CA THR A 364 8.26 12.49 25.50
C THR A 364 8.34 11.30 26.46
N LYS A 365 8.22 11.58 27.76
CA LYS A 365 8.10 10.55 28.80
C LYS A 365 6.66 10.03 28.82
N ASN A 366 6.47 8.72 28.96
CA ASN A 366 5.15 8.09 29.11
C ASN A 366 4.20 8.28 27.92
N ILE A 367 4.62 7.86 26.74
CA ILE A 367 3.80 7.98 25.53
C ILE A 367 2.62 7.03 25.62
N LYS A 368 1.40 7.57 25.61
CA LYS A 368 0.20 6.76 25.52
C LYS A 368 0.06 6.26 24.09
N ALA A 369 0.01 4.95 23.92
CA ALA A 369 -0.08 4.34 22.62
C ALA A 369 -1.11 3.23 22.63
N LYS A 370 -1.62 2.88 21.44
CA LYS A 370 -2.56 1.78 21.29
C LYS A 370 -1.88 0.63 20.58
N ASN A 371 -1.89 -0.55 21.21
CA ASN A 371 -1.46 -1.76 20.53
C ASN A 371 -2.60 -2.17 19.58
N LEU A 372 -2.37 -2.16 18.27
CA LEU A 372 -3.42 -2.45 17.31
C LEU A 372 -3.84 -3.92 17.29
N GLU A 373 -2.98 -4.83 17.74
CA GLU A 373 -3.26 -6.27 17.78
C GLU A 373 -4.23 -6.59 18.93
N ILE A 374 -3.91 -6.14 20.16
CA ILE A 374 -4.75 -6.41 21.35
C ILE A 374 -5.77 -5.31 21.66
N LYS A 375 -5.70 -4.17 20.96
CA LYS A 375 -6.57 -2.98 21.10
C LYS A 375 -6.56 -2.33 22.48
N GLU A 376 -5.56 -2.62 23.30
CA GLU A 376 -5.35 -1.99 24.61
C GLU A 376 -4.51 -0.71 24.45
N ASP A 377 -4.88 0.32 25.20
CA ASP A 377 -4.03 1.48 25.42
C ASP A 377 -2.97 1.13 26.47
N PHE A 378 -1.73 1.54 26.26
CA PHE A 378 -0.62 1.28 27.16
C PHE A 378 0.38 2.43 27.15
N LEU A 379 1.30 2.44 28.13
CA LEU A 379 2.44 3.34 28.13
C LEU A 379 3.58 2.69 27.35
N LEU A 380 3.94 3.30 26.23
CA LEU A 380 4.99 2.83 25.35
C LEU A 380 6.38 3.12 25.95
N ASP A 381 7.18 2.06 26.13
CA ASP A 381 8.62 2.20 26.28
C ASP A 381 9.26 2.47 24.91
N SER A 382 9.78 3.69 24.72
CA SER A 382 10.40 4.10 23.47
C SER A 382 11.88 3.70 23.37
N LYS A 383 12.51 3.20 24.44
CA LYS A 383 13.94 2.87 24.47
C LYS A 383 14.33 1.80 23.44
N PRO A 384 13.62 0.67 23.27
CA PRO A 384 13.99 -0.34 22.27
C PRO A 384 13.91 0.20 20.82
N TYR A 385 12.95 1.08 20.58
CA TYR A 385 12.81 1.77 19.29
C TYR A 385 13.95 2.76 19.06
N PHE A 386 14.38 3.46 20.12
CA PHE A 386 15.52 4.37 20.03
C PHE A 386 16.80 3.63 19.64
N GLU A 387 17.11 2.48 20.27
CA GLU A 387 18.27 1.67 19.90
C GLU A 387 18.22 1.23 18.43
N THR A 388 17.04 0.85 17.95
CA THR A 388 16.80 0.51 16.53
C THR A 388 17.06 1.69 15.61
N PHE A 389 16.62 2.88 16.01
CA PHE A 389 16.86 4.12 15.28
C PHE A 389 18.36 4.41 15.19
N ILE A 390 19.08 4.35 16.31
CA ILE A 390 20.53 4.62 16.38
C ILE A 390 21.34 3.66 15.49
N ASN A 391 21.05 2.37 15.55
CA ASN A 391 21.74 1.38 14.72
C ASN A 391 21.51 1.64 13.23
N ALA A 392 20.26 1.90 12.84
CA ALA A 392 19.93 2.22 11.46
C ALA A 392 20.50 3.57 11.00
N PHE A 393 20.56 4.56 11.88
CA PHE A 393 21.17 5.86 11.61
C PHE A 393 22.64 5.71 11.24
N LYS A 394 23.41 4.94 12.02
CA LYS A 394 24.81 4.62 11.70
C LYS A 394 24.96 3.86 10.38
N GLU A 395 24.05 2.93 10.08
CA GLU A 395 24.01 2.26 8.77
C GLU A 395 23.81 3.27 7.62
N GLY A 396 22.95 4.27 7.82
CA GLY A 396 22.67 5.33 6.86
C GLY A 396 23.83 6.29 6.65
N GLU A 397 24.48 6.75 7.72
CA GLU A 397 25.68 7.58 7.63
C GLU A 397 26.79 6.86 6.86
N LYS A 398 27.06 5.60 7.23
CA LYS A 398 28.06 4.79 6.54
C LYS A 398 27.74 4.61 5.05
N TYR A 399 26.48 4.38 4.71
CA TYR A 399 26.07 4.29 3.30
C TYR A 399 26.37 5.58 2.53
N PHE A 400 26.09 6.75 3.12
CA PHE A 400 26.42 8.02 2.48
C PHE A 400 27.92 8.18 2.30
N GLN A 401 28.71 7.88 3.34
CA GLN A 401 30.18 7.92 3.28
C GLN A 401 30.73 7.03 2.16
N ASP A 402 30.27 5.77 2.10
CA ASP A 402 30.76 4.78 1.15
C ASP A 402 30.38 5.10 -0.32
N LYS A 403 29.28 5.84 -0.55
CA LYS A 403 28.69 6.03 -1.89
C LYS A 403 28.83 7.44 -2.44
N PHE A 404 28.79 8.44 -1.58
CA PHE A 404 28.71 9.83 -1.97
C PHE A 404 29.87 10.64 -1.44
N GLU A 405 30.55 10.25 -0.36
CA GLU A 405 31.71 11.03 0.07
C GLU A 405 32.89 10.79 -0.89
N VAL A 406 33.43 11.89 -1.43
CA VAL A 406 34.50 11.86 -2.44
C VAL A 406 35.69 12.70 -1.97
N SER A 407 36.86 12.43 -2.54
CA SER A 407 38.06 13.20 -2.22
C SER A 407 37.94 14.66 -2.67
N LYS A 408 38.72 15.55 -2.06
CA LYS A 408 38.70 16.99 -2.38
C LYS A 408 39.06 17.25 -3.85
N GLU A 409 39.91 16.42 -4.45
CA GLU A 409 40.28 16.50 -5.86
C GLU A 409 39.06 16.29 -6.78
N ILE A 410 38.16 15.38 -6.41
CA ILE A 410 36.91 15.16 -7.16
C ILE A 410 35.94 16.31 -6.88
N LEU A 411 35.82 16.72 -5.60
CA LEU A 411 34.87 17.72 -5.15
C LEU A 411 35.14 19.12 -5.72
N TYR A 412 36.41 19.47 -5.93
CA TYR A 412 36.83 20.74 -6.56
C TYR A 412 37.29 20.58 -8.01
N GLY A 413 37.26 19.35 -8.54
CA GLY A 413 37.68 19.05 -9.91
C GLY A 413 36.60 19.32 -10.95
N ASN A 414 36.90 18.95 -12.19
CA ASN A 414 36.01 19.17 -13.34
C ASN A 414 34.62 18.50 -13.21
N ASN A 415 34.49 17.48 -12.36
CA ASN A 415 33.25 16.73 -12.13
C ASN A 415 32.43 17.24 -10.94
N SER A 416 32.88 18.29 -10.25
CA SER A 416 32.24 18.87 -9.06
C SER A 416 30.74 19.13 -9.27
N LYS A 417 30.36 19.77 -10.39
CA LYS A 417 28.96 20.11 -10.70
C LYS A 417 28.06 18.89 -10.86
N THR A 418 28.54 17.87 -11.59
CA THR A 418 27.79 16.62 -11.79
C THR A 418 27.55 15.93 -10.47
N PHE A 419 28.60 15.87 -9.65
CA PHE A 419 28.53 15.25 -8.33
C PHE A 419 27.55 15.98 -7.38
N VAL A 420 27.58 17.32 -7.34
CA VAL A 420 26.61 18.12 -6.60
C VAL A 420 25.19 17.87 -7.12
N ALA A 421 25.00 17.79 -8.43
CA ALA A 421 23.70 17.49 -9.04
C ALA A 421 23.19 16.08 -8.66
N ASP A 422 24.06 15.08 -8.62
CA ASP A 422 23.71 13.72 -8.22
C ASP A 422 23.26 13.66 -6.75
N ILE A 423 23.97 14.33 -5.85
CA ILE A 423 23.54 14.47 -4.45
C ILE A 423 22.20 15.21 -4.41
N HIS A 424 22.02 16.29 -5.15
CA HIS A 424 20.77 17.05 -5.18
C HIS A 424 19.58 16.19 -5.64
N GLN A 425 19.77 15.39 -6.70
CA GLN A 425 18.76 14.46 -7.19
C GLN A 425 18.38 13.42 -6.14
N ASN A 426 19.36 12.81 -5.47
CA ASN A 426 19.10 11.86 -4.39
C ASN A 426 18.43 12.52 -3.17
N TYR A 427 18.81 13.76 -2.87
CA TYR A 427 18.32 14.53 -1.73
C TYR A 427 16.86 14.95 -1.91
N TYR A 428 16.47 15.43 -3.10
CA TYR A 428 15.14 16.04 -3.32
C TYR A 428 14.19 15.24 -4.21
N HIS A 429 14.69 14.47 -5.19
CA HIS A 429 13.87 14.06 -6.34
C HIS A 429 13.69 12.55 -6.47
N ILE A 430 14.71 11.75 -6.13
CA ILE A 430 14.67 10.29 -6.31
C ILE A 430 13.75 9.65 -5.26
N THR A 431 12.80 8.85 -5.72
CA THR A 431 11.93 8.07 -4.82
C THR A 431 12.69 6.85 -4.30
N HIS A 432 13.25 6.96 -3.09
CA HIS A 432 14.01 5.86 -2.48
C HIS A 432 13.12 4.80 -1.83
N SER A 433 11.87 5.14 -1.54
CA SER A 433 10.87 4.21 -1.05
C SER A 433 9.46 4.68 -1.39
N ASN A 434 8.47 3.79 -1.28
CA ASN A 434 7.04 4.12 -1.50
C ASN A 434 6.50 5.26 -0.60
N SER A 435 7.31 5.80 0.32
CA SER A 435 6.90 6.85 1.26
C SER A 435 7.71 8.14 1.18
N PHE A 436 8.88 8.17 0.52
CA PHE A 436 9.79 9.33 0.52
C PHE A 436 10.19 9.74 -0.90
N ILE A 437 9.95 11.00 -1.23
CA ILE A 437 10.51 11.66 -2.43
C ILE A 437 11.79 12.35 -1.97
N GLY A 438 12.94 11.89 -2.48
CA GLY A 438 14.25 12.26 -1.98
C GLY A 438 14.53 11.75 -0.56
N TRP A 439 15.76 11.95 -0.09
CA TRP A 439 16.10 11.80 1.32
C TRP A 439 15.37 12.83 2.19
N ALA A 440 15.21 14.06 1.69
CA ALA A 440 14.45 15.13 2.35
C ALA A 440 12.99 14.74 2.62
N GLY A 441 12.44 13.75 1.90
CA GLY A 441 11.11 13.22 2.14
C GLY A 441 10.89 12.73 3.57
N VAL A 442 11.94 12.34 4.30
CA VAL A 442 11.82 11.97 5.72
C VAL A 442 11.39 13.16 6.59
N ILE A 443 11.77 14.39 6.21
CA ILE A 443 11.44 15.63 6.92
C ILE A 443 9.93 15.89 6.91
N HIS A 444 9.31 15.63 5.76
CA HIS A 444 7.90 15.91 5.52
C HIS A 444 7.00 14.73 5.86
N SER A 445 7.57 13.66 6.42
CA SER A 445 6.86 12.43 6.74
C SER A 445 6.80 12.21 8.25
N ASN A 446 5.63 11.81 8.73
CA ASN A 446 5.44 11.39 10.11
C ASN A 446 4.79 9.99 10.10
N PRO A 447 5.39 9.01 10.78
CA PRO A 447 4.77 7.70 10.87
C PRO A 447 3.60 7.76 11.83
N THR A 448 2.41 7.37 11.36
CA THR A 448 1.24 7.16 12.22
C THR A 448 1.31 5.83 12.96
N LEU A 449 2.06 4.87 12.39
CA LEU A 449 2.29 3.53 12.94
C LEU A 449 3.75 3.38 13.30
N ILE A 450 4.03 2.87 14.50
CA ILE A 450 5.38 2.59 14.97
C ILE A 450 5.61 1.08 15.01
N SER A 451 6.74 0.70 14.41
CA SER A 451 7.29 -0.65 14.40
C SER A 451 8.80 -0.56 14.27
N HIS A 452 9.54 -1.57 14.68
CA HIS A 452 11.00 -1.60 14.47
C HIS A 452 11.37 -1.44 13.00
N LYS A 453 10.56 -1.97 12.07
CA LYS A 453 10.77 -1.79 10.63
C LYS A 453 10.62 -0.33 10.19
N ILE A 454 9.60 0.36 10.68
CA ILE A 454 9.36 1.77 10.38
C ILE A 454 10.47 2.63 11.01
N ILE A 455 10.80 2.38 12.28
CA ILE A 455 11.87 3.10 12.98
C ILE A 455 13.22 2.89 12.32
N LYS A 456 13.57 1.66 11.94
CA LYS A 456 14.79 1.36 11.16
C LYS A 456 14.81 2.17 9.85
N LYS A 457 13.70 2.25 9.13
CA LYS A 457 13.61 3.05 7.90
C LYS A 457 13.88 4.54 8.19
N TYR A 458 13.20 5.13 9.17
CA TYR A 458 13.40 6.55 9.52
C TYR A 458 14.82 6.82 10.03
N GLY A 459 15.39 5.92 10.84
CA GLY A 459 16.78 6.00 11.30
C GLY A 459 17.76 6.01 10.13
N TYR A 460 17.64 5.06 9.21
CA TYR A 460 18.50 4.95 8.03
C TYR A 460 18.53 6.23 7.19
N TYR A 461 17.36 6.77 6.81
CA TYR A 461 17.32 8.01 6.01
C TYR A 461 17.71 9.26 6.83
N SER A 462 17.49 9.27 8.14
CA SER A 462 17.99 10.34 9.02
C SER A 462 19.51 10.35 9.08
N GLY A 463 20.15 9.17 9.09
CA GLY A 463 21.61 9.05 9.03
C GLY A 463 22.19 9.57 7.72
N ILE A 464 21.57 9.20 6.59
CA ILE A 464 21.95 9.72 5.27
C ILE A 464 21.85 11.26 5.24
N LEU A 465 20.73 11.84 5.69
CA LEU A 465 20.57 13.29 5.74
C LEU A 465 21.55 13.96 6.69
N SER A 466 21.80 13.36 7.86
CA SER A 466 22.80 13.87 8.81
C SER A 466 24.17 14.02 8.16
N ARG A 467 24.65 12.97 7.49
CA ARG A 467 25.95 13.03 6.82
C ARG A 467 25.94 13.97 5.61
N ALA A 468 24.86 13.98 4.83
CA ALA A 468 24.70 14.90 3.71
C ALA A 468 24.77 16.37 4.16
N ASP A 469 24.04 16.74 5.22
CA ASP A 469 24.04 18.10 5.77
C ASP A 469 25.43 18.52 6.25
N VAL A 470 26.13 17.63 6.95
CA VAL A 470 27.51 17.88 7.38
C VAL A 470 28.40 18.11 6.16
N PHE A 471 28.35 17.22 5.18
CA PHE A 471 29.16 17.30 3.97
C PHE A 471 28.88 18.58 3.15
N ILE A 472 27.62 18.97 2.99
CA ILE A 472 27.22 20.22 2.34
C ILE A 472 27.78 21.44 3.09
N SER A 473 27.69 21.43 4.42
CA SER A 473 28.16 22.52 5.28
C SER A 473 29.69 22.62 5.35
N GLU A 474 30.41 21.50 5.20
CA GLU A 474 31.89 21.48 5.13
C GLU A 474 32.41 22.14 3.86
N TYR A 475 31.61 22.14 2.78
CA TYR A 475 32.02 22.63 1.45
C TYR A 475 31.02 23.64 0.86
N PRO A 476 30.73 24.76 1.56
CA PRO A 476 29.62 25.66 1.21
C PRO A 476 29.79 26.32 -0.16
N ASN A 477 31.03 26.53 -0.62
CA ASN A 477 31.30 27.11 -1.94
C ASN A 477 30.90 26.15 -3.08
N VAL A 478 31.17 24.85 -2.88
CA VAL A 478 30.83 23.80 -3.86
C VAL A 478 29.31 23.60 -3.93
N PHE A 479 28.65 23.66 -2.77
CA PHE A 479 27.20 23.47 -2.64
C PHE A 479 26.40 24.78 -2.59
N SER A 480 26.96 25.90 -3.05
CA SER A 480 26.34 27.23 -2.94
C SER A 480 24.98 27.33 -3.65
N ASP A 481 24.79 26.56 -4.73
CA ASP A 481 23.53 26.47 -5.47
C ASP A 481 22.72 25.20 -5.13
N PHE A 482 23.13 24.40 -4.14
CA PHE A 482 22.55 23.09 -3.86
C PHE A 482 21.06 23.14 -3.54
N HIS A 483 20.58 24.19 -2.88
CA HIS A 483 19.17 24.35 -2.53
C HIS A 483 18.35 25.07 -3.61
N LYS A 484 19.00 25.54 -4.69
CA LYS A 484 18.30 26.14 -5.82
C LYS A 484 17.81 25.02 -6.73
N CYS A 485 16.53 24.72 -6.67
CA CYS A 485 15.89 24.03 -7.78
C CYS A 485 15.82 25.06 -8.91
N ASP A 486 16.66 24.90 -9.93
CA ASP A 486 16.53 25.68 -11.16
C ASP A 486 15.23 25.25 -11.84
N ASP A 487 14.11 25.81 -11.39
CA ASP A 487 12.79 25.69 -12.02
C ASP A 487 12.77 26.38 -13.40
N LYS A 488 13.87 27.04 -13.76
CA LYS A 488 14.16 27.53 -15.10
C LYS A 488 15.09 26.53 -15.77
N GLU A 489 14.56 25.80 -16.75
CA GLU A 489 15.31 24.99 -17.72
C GLU A 489 16.27 25.86 -18.57
N GLU A 490 17.26 26.50 -17.95
CA GLU A 490 18.37 27.09 -18.70
C GLU A 490 19.39 25.99 -18.98
N SER A 491 19.35 25.56 -20.24
CA SER A 491 20.29 24.66 -20.88
C SER A 491 21.72 25.17 -20.78
N ILE A 492 22.41 24.86 -19.67
CA ILE A 492 23.86 25.02 -19.59
C ILE A 492 24.48 23.94 -20.49
N ASN A 493 24.85 24.37 -21.69
CA ASN A 493 25.74 23.65 -22.60
C ASN A 493 27.10 23.46 -21.90
N GLN A 494 27.29 22.35 -21.19
CA GLN A 494 28.62 21.89 -20.78
C GLN A 494 29.26 21.00 -21.88
N PRO A 495 30.59 21.08 -22.06
CA PRO A 495 31.32 20.21 -22.97
C PRO A 495 31.37 18.79 -22.39
N THR A 496 30.59 17.91 -22.99
CA THR A 496 30.66 16.46 -22.78
C THR A 496 32.01 15.90 -23.25
N ILE A 497 32.75 15.24 -22.35
CA ILE A 497 33.52 13.97 -22.50
C ILE A 497 33.77 13.49 -21.05
N SER A 498 33.43 12.29 -20.57
CA SER A 498 33.17 10.98 -21.21
C SER A 498 32.05 10.21 -20.49
N LYS A 499 31.04 9.80 -21.28
CA LYS A 499 29.84 9.03 -20.96
C LYS A 499 30.09 7.52 -20.89
N PRO A 500 29.32 6.81 -20.04
CA PRO A 500 28.65 5.56 -20.43
C PRO A 500 27.13 5.72 -20.72
N THR A 501 26.52 6.88 -20.47
CA THR A 501 25.05 7.06 -20.40
C THR A 501 24.41 7.65 -21.67
N ARG A 502 24.67 7.07 -22.83
CA ARG A 502 23.79 7.26 -24.01
C ARG A 502 23.50 5.95 -24.70
N GLU A 503 24.49 5.09 -24.78
CA GLU A 503 24.36 3.81 -25.48
C GLU A 503 23.49 2.83 -24.68
N GLU A 504 23.64 2.81 -23.35
CA GLU A 504 22.77 2.04 -22.45
C GLU A 504 21.31 2.52 -22.52
N ASP A 505 21.05 3.83 -22.49
CA ASP A 505 19.69 4.37 -22.64
C ASP A 505 19.09 4.08 -24.02
N ILE A 506 19.89 4.20 -25.08
CA ILE A 506 19.45 3.83 -26.44
C ILE A 506 19.09 2.34 -26.47
N GLN A 507 19.89 1.48 -25.85
CA GLN A 507 19.64 0.05 -25.83
C GLN A 507 18.43 -0.31 -24.99
N THR A 508 18.25 0.31 -23.81
CA THR A 508 17.08 0.08 -22.95
C THR A 508 15.80 0.58 -23.62
N ILE A 509 15.82 1.77 -24.25
CA ILE A 509 14.66 2.26 -25.02
C ILE A 509 14.33 1.32 -26.17
N LYS A 510 15.33 0.81 -26.90
CA LYS A 510 15.12 -0.20 -27.95
C LYS A 510 14.47 -1.46 -27.39
N GLU A 511 14.95 -1.99 -26.26
CA GLU A 511 14.37 -3.19 -25.65
C GLU A 511 12.95 -2.96 -25.12
N ILE A 512 12.66 -1.81 -24.49
CA ILE A 512 11.31 -1.45 -24.04
C ILE A 512 10.35 -1.34 -25.23
N LEU A 513 10.80 -0.74 -26.34
CA LEU A 513 9.98 -0.52 -27.53
C LEU A 513 9.87 -1.77 -28.43
N LYS A 514 10.79 -2.73 -28.31
CA LYS A 514 10.86 -3.97 -29.10
C LYS A 514 9.53 -4.72 -29.25
N PRO A 515 8.62 -4.77 -28.26
CA PRO A 515 7.31 -5.37 -28.47
C PRO A 515 6.50 -4.72 -29.61
N LEU A 516 6.77 -3.45 -29.96
CA LEU A 516 6.13 -2.76 -31.09
C LEU A 516 6.81 -2.98 -32.45
N SER A 517 7.97 -3.64 -32.51
CA SER A 517 8.68 -3.95 -33.77
C SER A 517 8.28 -5.28 -34.40
N GLY A 518 7.49 -6.10 -33.70
CA GLY A 518 7.17 -7.46 -34.07
C GLY A 518 5.78 -7.64 -34.67
N TYR A 519 5.27 -8.87 -34.56
CA TYR A 519 3.92 -9.23 -34.97
C TYR A 519 3.01 -9.34 -33.75
N TRP A 520 1.81 -8.76 -33.84
CA TRP A 520 0.72 -9.02 -32.91
C TRP A 520 -0.38 -9.78 -33.63
N LYS A 521 -0.70 -10.99 -33.18
CA LYS A 521 -1.77 -11.81 -33.79
C LYS A 521 -1.62 -12.01 -35.32
N ARG A 522 -0.38 -12.09 -35.83
CA ARG A 522 0.02 -12.18 -37.26
C ARG A 522 0.00 -10.88 -38.07
N ASN A 523 -0.30 -9.73 -37.45
CA ASN A 523 -0.17 -8.43 -38.10
C ASN A 523 1.14 -7.78 -37.68
N LEU A 524 1.92 -7.32 -38.65
CA LEU A 524 3.12 -6.53 -38.39
C LEU A 524 2.69 -5.24 -37.69
N ILE A 525 3.25 -4.95 -36.52
CA ILE A 525 2.85 -3.80 -35.71
C ILE A 525 3.41 -2.54 -36.35
N LEU A 526 4.74 -2.40 -36.33
CA LEU A 526 5.47 -1.39 -37.07
C LEU A 526 6.43 -2.09 -38.01
N ASN A 527 6.49 -1.63 -39.26
CA ASN A 527 7.59 -2.02 -40.14
C ASN A 527 8.91 -1.42 -39.62
N GLN A 528 10.03 -1.90 -40.16
CA GLN A 528 11.35 -1.48 -39.70
C GLN A 528 11.56 0.04 -39.75
N ASN A 529 11.01 0.71 -40.76
CA ASN A 529 11.15 2.15 -40.93
C ASN A 529 10.33 2.92 -39.88
N ASP A 530 9.09 2.51 -39.63
CA ASP A 530 8.22 3.12 -38.63
C ASP A 530 8.71 2.85 -37.20
N PHE A 531 9.24 1.66 -36.95
CA PHE A 531 9.88 1.33 -35.67
C PHE A 531 11.14 2.18 -35.42
N SER A 532 11.95 2.37 -36.47
CA SER A 532 13.12 3.25 -36.40
C SER A 532 12.72 4.70 -36.11
N ASN A 533 11.65 5.20 -36.74
CA ASN A 533 11.09 6.53 -36.45
C ASN A 533 10.60 6.62 -34.99
N LEU A 534 9.95 5.59 -34.45
CA LEU A 534 9.48 5.59 -33.06
C LEU A 534 10.64 5.69 -32.05
N ILE A 535 11.73 4.95 -32.30
CA ILE A 535 12.95 5.05 -31.51
C ILE A 535 13.53 6.47 -31.63
N GLU A 536 13.67 6.99 -32.86
CA GLU A 536 14.19 8.33 -33.09
C GLU A 536 13.36 9.41 -32.37
N TYR A 537 12.04 9.32 -32.42
CA TYR A 537 11.15 10.27 -31.76
C TYR A 537 11.27 10.19 -30.24
N SER A 538 11.37 8.98 -29.68
CA SER A 538 11.57 8.78 -28.23
C SER A 538 12.91 9.35 -27.77
N LEU A 539 13.98 9.14 -28.54
CA LEU A 539 15.30 9.72 -28.29
C LEU A 539 15.31 11.25 -28.46
N HIS A 540 14.52 11.77 -29.39
CA HIS A 540 14.36 13.22 -29.58
C HIS A 540 13.63 13.86 -28.40
N ILE A 541 12.56 13.23 -27.88
CA ILE A 541 11.86 13.69 -26.67
C ILE A 541 12.82 13.65 -25.47
N MET A 542 13.61 12.59 -25.33
CA MET A 542 14.63 12.49 -24.27
C MET A 542 15.64 13.65 -24.36
N LYS A 543 16.06 14.03 -25.56
CA LYS A 543 17.11 15.05 -25.76
C LYS A 543 16.58 16.48 -25.68
N ASN A 544 15.38 16.73 -26.21
CA ASN A 544 14.89 18.08 -26.49
C ASN A 544 13.58 18.42 -25.76
N ASN A 545 13.06 17.51 -24.92
CA ASN A 545 11.81 17.68 -24.18
C ASN A 545 10.58 17.95 -25.07
N CYS A 546 10.67 17.71 -26.38
CA CYS A 546 9.61 17.95 -27.37
C CYS A 546 9.58 16.85 -28.44
N LEU A 547 8.50 16.77 -29.21
CA LEU A 547 8.48 15.95 -30.43
C LEU A 547 9.26 16.65 -31.56
N PRO A 548 9.87 15.90 -32.49
CA PRO A 548 10.46 16.50 -33.68
C PRO A 548 9.43 17.29 -34.49
N ASN A 549 9.82 18.40 -35.10
CA ASN A 549 8.94 19.20 -35.96
C ASN A 549 8.40 18.43 -37.18
N LYS A 550 9.08 17.35 -37.59
CA LYS A 550 8.71 16.49 -38.72
C LYS A 550 8.42 15.07 -38.24
N THR A 551 7.22 14.86 -37.73
CA THR A 551 6.72 13.53 -37.36
C THR A 551 5.88 12.92 -38.48
N LYS A 552 6.00 11.60 -38.67
CA LYS A 552 5.10 10.81 -39.51
C LYS A 552 4.08 10.10 -38.63
N GLN A 553 2.85 10.03 -39.11
CA GLN A 553 1.82 9.21 -38.46
C GLN A 553 2.14 7.72 -38.67
N PHE A 554 2.08 6.93 -37.61
CA PHE A 554 2.21 5.47 -37.68
C PHE A 554 0.92 4.85 -38.22
N PRO A 555 1.02 3.79 -39.04
CA PRO A 555 -0.15 3.10 -39.57
C PRO A 555 -0.99 2.48 -38.45
N ASN A 556 -2.23 2.11 -38.76
CA ASN A 556 -3.02 1.34 -37.82
C ASN A 556 -2.41 -0.07 -37.71
N THR A 557 -1.83 -0.37 -36.55
CA THR A 557 -1.04 -1.59 -36.33
C THR A 557 -1.90 -2.80 -35.93
N GLY A 558 -3.20 -2.61 -35.69
CA GLY A 558 -4.09 -3.64 -35.12
C GLY A 558 -3.83 -3.97 -33.64
N THR A 559 -2.79 -3.40 -33.03
CA THR A 559 -2.49 -3.48 -31.60
C THR A 559 -3.47 -2.62 -30.80
N SER A 560 -3.79 -3.04 -29.57
CA SER A 560 -4.69 -2.27 -28.69
C SER A 560 -4.05 -0.94 -28.26
N ILE A 561 -4.88 0.09 -28.08
CA ILE A 561 -4.46 1.40 -27.58
C ILE A 561 -3.82 1.27 -26.19
N GLU A 562 -4.34 0.38 -25.34
CA GLU A 562 -3.78 0.09 -24.02
C GLU A 562 -2.33 -0.40 -24.10
N PHE A 563 -2.04 -1.33 -25.02
CA PHE A 563 -0.70 -1.89 -25.16
C PHE A 563 0.30 -0.86 -25.68
N ILE A 564 -0.09 -0.05 -26.66
CA ILE A 564 0.73 1.07 -27.16
C ILE A 564 1.00 2.05 -26.02
N ARG A 565 -0.03 2.49 -25.28
CA ARG A 565 0.12 3.39 -24.13
C ARG A 565 1.06 2.83 -23.08
N LYS A 566 0.87 1.57 -22.68
CA LYS A 566 1.70 0.94 -21.64
C LYS A 566 3.16 0.82 -22.07
N THR A 567 3.43 0.46 -23.32
CA THR A 567 4.79 0.37 -23.85
C THR A 567 5.49 1.74 -23.85
N ILE A 568 4.81 2.77 -24.34
CA ILE A 568 5.37 4.15 -24.32
C ILE A 568 5.48 4.69 -22.88
N HIS A 569 4.57 4.31 -21.99
CA HIS A 569 4.63 4.67 -20.58
C HIS A 569 5.87 4.08 -19.89
N LEU A 570 6.30 2.86 -20.24
CA LEU A 570 7.54 2.28 -19.73
C LEU A 570 8.77 3.08 -20.17
N VAL A 571 8.79 3.59 -21.42
CA VAL A 571 9.84 4.52 -21.87
C VAL A 571 9.84 5.80 -21.04
N TYR A 572 8.65 6.38 -20.81
CA TYR A 572 8.51 7.56 -19.95
C TYR A 572 9.00 7.32 -18.51
N LEU A 573 8.74 6.15 -17.93
CA LEU A 573 9.24 5.77 -16.61
C LEU A 573 10.76 5.64 -16.58
N HIS A 574 11.34 4.98 -17.59
CA HIS A 574 12.80 4.85 -17.74
C HIS A 574 13.48 6.22 -17.80
N LEU A 575 12.86 7.17 -18.50
CA LEU A 575 13.35 8.54 -18.66
C LEU A 575 13.05 9.46 -17.46
N GLY A 576 12.69 8.89 -16.30
CA GLY A 576 12.50 9.66 -15.07
C GLY A 576 11.23 10.51 -15.05
N LYS A 577 10.18 10.11 -15.78
CA LYS A 577 8.85 10.76 -15.78
C LYS A 577 8.86 12.22 -16.27
N LYS A 578 9.76 12.58 -17.18
CA LYS A 578 9.83 13.93 -17.76
C LYS A 578 8.98 14.05 -19.03
N ASN A 579 8.40 15.23 -19.27
CA ASN A 579 7.71 15.62 -20.51
C ASN A 579 6.53 14.71 -20.92
N LYS A 580 5.67 14.37 -19.95
CA LYS A 580 4.46 13.58 -20.20
C LYS A 580 3.63 14.08 -21.40
N PRO A 581 3.40 15.41 -21.61
CA PRO A 581 2.66 15.90 -22.77
C PRO A 581 3.24 15.44 -24.11
N CYS A 582 4.57 15.43 -24.25
CA CYS A 582 5.25 15.02 -25.48
C CYS A 582 5.11 13.52 -25.76
N PHE A 583 5.11 12.68 -24.72
CA PHE A 583 4.81 11.26 -24.86
C PHE A 583 3.33 11.00 -25.16
N VAL A 584 2.41 11.81 -24.64
CA VAL A 584 1.01 11.77 -25.03
C VAL A 584 0.89 12.09 -26.52
N SER A 585 1.50 13.17 -27.00
CA SER A 585 1.52 13.51 -28.42
C SER A 585 2.20 12.43 -29.28
N LEU A 586 3.26 11.76 -28.78
CA LEU A 586 3.90 10.62 -29.46
C LEU A 586 2.92 9.46 -29.66
N ILE A 587 2.13 9.15 -28.64
CA ILE A 587 1.09 8.10 -28.72
C ILE A 587 0.03 8.50 -29.76
N HIS A 588 -0.33 9.77 -29.85
CA HIS A 588 -1.27 10.27 -30.86
C HIS A 588 -0.73 10.23 -32.30
N LEU A 589 0.54 9.90 -32.53
CA LEU A 589 1.03 9.58 -33.87
C LEU A 589 0.52 8.22 -34.37
N PHE A 590 0.00 7.34 -33.52
CA PHE A 590 -0.61 6.08 -33.96
C PHE A 590 -2.04 6.31 -34.47
N LYS A 591 -2.33 5.90 -35.71
CA LYS A 591 -3.69 6.02 -36.32
C LYS A 591 -4.82 5.44 -35.47
N GLN A 592 -4.54 4.47 -34.59
CA GLN A 592 -5.56 3.94 -33.68
C GLN A 592 -6.13 4.98 -32.71
N LEU A 593 -5.40 6.07 -32.45
CA LEU A 593 -5.82 7.12 -31.53
C LEU A 593 -6.45 8.34 -32.23
N ASP A 594 -6.68 8.32 -33.55
CA ASP A 594 -7.27 9.44 -34.31
C ASP A 594 -8.64 9.90 -33.75
N LYS A 595 -9.37 9.00 -33.07
CA LYS A 595 -10.68 9.27 -32.46
C LYS A 595 -10.63 9.42 -30.93
N THR A 596 -9.45 9.33 -30.32
CA THR A 596 -9.28 9.50 -28.87
C THR A 596 -8.83 10.92 -28.62
N ASP A 597 -9.42 11.61 -27.65
CA ASP A 597 -8.96 12.94 -27.26
C ASP A 597 -7.70 12.86 -26.40
N GLU A 598 -6.82 13.86 -26.50
CA GLU A 598 -5.56 13.90 -25.75
C GLU A 598 -5.77 13.90 -24.23
N LYS A 599 -6.88 14.45 -23.71
CA LYS A 599 -7.16 14.47 -22.27
C LYS A 599 -7.45 13.05 -21.76
N THR A 600 -8.17 12.23 -22.53
CA THR A 600 -8.40 10.82 -22.23
C THR A 600 -7.09 10.05 -22.27
N THR A 601 -6.23 10.28 -23.26
CA THR A 601 -4.91 9.63 -23.31
C THR A 601 -4.03 10.04 -22.14
N ASN A 602 -4.02 11.33 -21.77
CA ASN A 602 -3.27 11.84 -20.63
C ASN A 602 -3.75 11.25 -19.28
N SER A 603 -5.06 11.20 -19.06
CA SER A 603 -5.64 10.63 -17.83
C SER A 603 -5.41 9.12 -17.71
N LYS A 604 -5.43 8.40 -18.85
CA LYS A 604 -5.23 6.94 -18.91
C LYS A 604 -3.80 6.54 -19.33
N PHE A 605 -2.83 7.44 -19.22
CA PHE A 605 -1.47 7.21 -19.73
C PHE A 605 -0.78 5.98 -19.13
N SER A 606 -1.00 5.72 -17.83
CA SER A 606 -0.45 4.56 -17.12
C SER A 606 -1.42 3.38 -17.00
N ALA A 607 -2.66 3.53 -17.49
CA ALA A 607 -3.71 2.53 -17.31
C ALA A 607 -3.50 1.36 -18.28
N TYR A 608 -3.48 0.15 -17.73
CA TYR A 608 -3.38 -1.09 -18.48
C TYR A 608 -4.22 -2.15 -17.76
N THR A 609 -5.22 -2.71 -18.44
CA THR A 609 -6.15 -3.66 -17.80
C THR A 609 -5.72 -5.13 -17.93
N GLY A 610 -4.76 -5.42 -18.82
CA GLY A 610 -4.21 -6.76 -19.05
C GLY A 610 -2.94 -7.06 -18.26
N ASN A 611 -2.31 -8.21 -18.56
CA ASN A 611 -1.00 -8.60 -18.07
C ASN A 611 0.03 -8.31 -19.17
N TYR A 612 0.80 -7.22 -19.01
CA TYR A 612 1.67 -6.71 -20.07
C TYR A 612 2.76 -7.71 -20.46
N GLU A 613 3.32 -8.42 -19.48
CA GLU A 613 4.34 -9.43 -19.68
C GLU A 613 3.78 -10.64 -20.44
N ALA A 614 2.58 -11.10 -20.11
CA ALA A 614 1.90 -12.16 -20.84
C ALA A 614 1.61 -11.74 -22.29
N ASP A 615 1.16 -10.50 -22.48
CA ASP A 615 0.91 -9.91 -23.80
C ASP A 615 2.19 -9.84 -24.64
N VAL A 616 3.31 -9.39 -24.06
CA VAL A 616 4.63 -9.42 -24.72
C VAL A 616 5.06 -10.85 -25.06
N GLN A 617 4.83 -11.83 -24.17
CA GLN A 617 5.15 -13.23 -24.45
C GLN A 617 4.37 -13.78 -25.65
N THR A 618 3.10 -13.38 -25.84
CA THR A 618 2.32 -13.79 -27.02
C THR A 618 2.85 -13.22 -28.34
N MET A 619 3.68 -12.17 -28.29
CA MET A 619 4.39 -11.64 -29.46
C MET A 619 5.65 -12.44 -29.80
N ILE A 620 6.33 -12.97 -28.78
CA ILE A 620 7.61 -13.68 -28.93
C ILE A 620 7.41 -15.14 -29.36
N THR A 621 6.23 -15.71 -29.09
CA THR A 621 5.92 -17.13 -29.38
C THR A 621 5.54 -17.43 -30.84
N TYR A 622 5.63 -16.44 -31.72
CA TYR A 622 5.41 -16.55 -33.16
C TYR A 622 6.64 -16.06 -33.93
#